data_AF-A0A3B3Z1G8-F1
#
_entry.id   AF-A0A3B3Z1G8-F1
#
_cell.length_a   1.000
_cell.length_b   1.000
_cell.length_c   1.000
_cell.angle_alpha   90.00
_cell.angle_beta   90.00
_cell.angle_gamma   90.00
#
_symmetry.space_group_name_H-M   'P 1'
#
loop_
_entity.id
_entity.type
_entity.pdbx_description
1 polymer ?
#
loop_
_entity_poly.entity_id
_entity_poly.type
_entity_poly.pdbx_seq_one_letter_code
_entity_poly.pdbx_strand_id
1 'polypeptide(L)'
;FLNLIGVQIIIIIILTDVFLRRAFAPPITVPKIPEGEKVDFDDIHRKRQEKDLSELQSLIEAHFIQRKKDEEELIALVNRIEKRRAERAEQQRIRAEQEKERQNRLVEEKERKEQEEARKKQDEDAKKKKALTNMTQQYGGQQRQDGRKGAKKQTEREKKRKILAERRKPLNIDHLNEDKLKEKAGELWQWLMMLEAEKFDYTEKLKRQKYDINLLLNRVQATQSAKGRGKAKGRVR
;
A
#
# COMPACT_ATOMS: atom_id res chain seq x y z
N PHE A 1 -32.81 13.53 -13.40
CA PHE A 1 -32.11 13.58 -14.70
C PHE A 1 -31.54 12.24 -15.16
N LEU A 2 -30.97 11.38 -14.30
CA LEU A 2 -30.42 10.08 -14.75
C LEU A 2 -31.45 8.99 -15.11
N ASN A 3 -32.67 9.03 -14.55
CA ASN A 3 -33.66 7.97 -14.81
C ASN A 3 -34.39 8.10 -16.17
N LEU A 4 -34.40 9.29 -16.78
CA LEU A 4 -35.09 9.49 -18.07
C LEU A 4 -34.23 9.03 -19.26
N ILE A 5 -32.92 9.28 -19.16
CA ILE A 5 -31.94 8.90 -20.21
C ILE A 5 -31.81 7.36 -20.29
N GLY A 6 -31.84 6.67 -19.15
CA GLY A 6 -31.77 5.20 -19.13
C GLY A 6 -32.99 4.54 -19.79
N VAL A 7 -34.19 5.07 -19.59
CA VAL A 7 -35.43 4.53 -20.18
C VAL A 7 -35.47 4.78 -21.69
N GLN A 8 -34.98 5.94 -22.16
CA GLN A 8 -34.88 6.23 -23.60
C GLN A 8 -33.89 5.33 -24.34
N ILE A 9 -32.77 4.96 -23.70
CA ILE A 9 -31.80 4.02 -24.31
C ILE A 9 -32.39 2.62 -24.44
N ILE A 10 -33.14 2.15 -23.43
CA ILE A 10 -33.80 0.83 -23.48
C ILE A 10 -34.88 0.79 -24.56
N ILE A 11 -35.67 1.85 -24.71
CA ILE A 11 -36.71 1.96 -25.76
C ILE A 11 -36.07 1.97 -27.15
N ILE A 12 -34.95 2.69 -27.34
CA ILE A 12 -34.23 2.72 -28.61
C ILE A 12 -33.68 1.33 -28.96
N ILE A 13 -33.07 0.61 -28.00
CA ILE A 13 -32.54 -0.74 -28.23
C ILE A 13 -33.66 -1.70 -28.63
N ILE A 14 -34.79 -1.70 -27.93
CA ILE A 14 -35.94 -2.57 -28.24
C ILE A 14 -36.55 -2.22 -29.60
N LEU A 15 -36.67 -0.93 -29.95
CA LEU A 15 -37.16 -0.52 -31.27
C LEU A 15 -36.18 -0.90 -32.40
N THR A 16 -34.87 -0.80 -32.19
CA THR A 16 -33.89 -1.24 -33.19
C THR A 16 -33.87 -2.76 -33.37
N ASP A 17 -34.04 -3.55 -32.30
CA ASP A 17 -34.04 -5.01 -32.40
C ASP A 17 -35.32 -5.57 -33.04
N VAL A 18 -36.47 -4.92 -32.78
CA VAL A 18 -37.76 -5.27 -33.38
C VAL A 18 -37.83 -4.83 -34.85
N PHE A 19 -37.23 -3.68 -35.20
CA PHE A 19 -37.27 -3.17 -36.57
C PHE A 19 -36.24 -3.85 -37.49
N LEU A 20 -35.09 -4.30 -36.96
CA LEU A 20 -34.05 -4.96 -37.78
C LEU A 20 -34.36 -6.44 -38.09
N ARG A 21 -35.32 -7.08 -37.39
CA ARG A 21 -35.71 -8.48 -37.63
C ARG A 21 -36.81 -8.68 -38.67
N ARG A 22 -37.29 -7.63 -39.35
CA ARG A 22 -38.44 -7.73 -40.28
C ARG A 22 -38.15 -7.46 -41.76
N ALA A 23 -36.91 -7.65 -42.21
CA ALA A 23 -36.56 -7.42 -43.61
C ALA A 23 -35.54 -8.41 -44.16
N PHE A 24 -35.83 -9.72 -44.15
CA PHE A 24 -35.26 -10.65 -45.14
C PHE A 24 -35.97 -12.00 -45.12
N ALA A 25 -37.09 -12.11 -45.83
CA ALA A 25 -37.63 -13.40 -46.23
C ALA A 25 -38.05 -13.27 -47.71
N PRO A 26 -37.25 -13.79 -48.66
CA PRO A 26 -37.65 -13.78 -50.06
C PRO A 26 -38.91 -14.66 -50.25
N PRO A 27 -39.83 -14.30 -51.17
CA PRO A 27 -41.04 -15.07 -51.41
C PRO A 27 -40.68 -16.48 -51.91
N ILE A 28 -41.20 -17.50 -51.23
CA ILE A 28 -41.05 -18.90 -51.62
C ILE A 28 -41.89 -19.13 -52.89
N THR A 29 -41.23 -19.14 -54.04
CA THR A 29 -41.84 -19.58 -55.30
C THR A 29 -41.82 -21.11 -55.36
N VAL A 30 -43.00 -21.71 -55.58
CA VAL A 30 -43.18 -23.16 -55.71
C VAL A 30 -42.47 -23.63 -56.99
N PRO A 31 -41.46 -24.52 -56.91
CA PRO A 31 -40.76 -25.00 -58.09
C PRO A 31 -41.67 -25.85 -58.98
N LYS A 32 -41.78 -25.50 -60.28
CA LYS A 32 -42.46 -26.32 -61.29
C LYS A 32 -41.68 -27.61 -61.53
N ILE A 33 -42.39 -28.73 -61.46
CA ILE A 33 -41.87 -30.08 -61.72
C ILE A 33 -41.81 -30.28 -63.24
N PRO A 34 -40.65 -30.61 -63.84
CA PRO A 34 -40.57 -31.08 -65.21
C PRO A 34 -41.06 -32.53 -65.27
N GLU A 35 -42.03 -32.80 -66.14
CA GLU A 35 -42.51 -34.14 -66.45
C GLU A 35 -41.44 -34.94 -67.20
N GLY A 36 -41.19 -36.18 -66.75
CA GLY A 36 -40.75 -37.25 -67.63
C GLY A 36 -39.24 -37.47 -67.77
N GLU A 37 -38.55 -37.77 -66.67
CA GLU A 37 -37.34 -38.62 -66.69
C GLU A 37 -37.32 -39.42 -65.39
N LYS A 38 -36.98 -40.71 -65.42
CA LYS A 38 -37.09 -41.61 -64.26
C LYS A 38 -36.38 -41.00 -63.05
N VAL A 39 -37.17 -40.50 -62.11
CA VAL A 39 -36.67 -39.83 -60.92
C VAL A 39 -36.14 -40.90 -59.97
N ASP A 40 -34.82 -41.00 -59.89
CA ASP A 40 -34.16 -41.96 -59.01
C ASP A 40 -34.24 -41.44 -57.57
N PHE A 41 -35.14 -42.01 -56.76
CA PHE A 41 -35.41 -41.54 -55.40
C PHE A 41 -34.19 -41.63 -54.48
N ASP A 42 -33.29 -42.57 -54.76
CA ASP A 42 -32.02 -42.72 -54.06
C ASP A 42 -31.05 -41.57 -54.39
N ASP A 43 -31.08 -41.04 -55.63
CA ASP A 43 -30.27 -39.89 -56.02
C ASP A 43 -30.77 -38.58 -55.39
N ILE A 44 -32.10 -38.44 -55.24
CA ILE A 44 -32.69 -37.31 -54.50
C ILE A 44 -32.29 -37.35 -53.02
N HIS A 45 -32.33 -38.54 -52.39
CA HIS A 45 -31.93 -38.68 -51.00
C HIS A 45 -30.44 -38.37 -50.80
N ARG A 46 -29.57 -38.88 -51.69
CA ARG A 46 -28.14 -38.60 -51.68
C ARG A 46 -27.84 -37.10 -51.82
N LYS A 47 -28.44 -36.44 -52.81
CA LYS A 47 -28.28 -34.98 -53.04
C LYS A 47 -28.79 -34.15 -51.86
N ARG A 48 -29.85 -34.59 -51.18
CA ARG A 48 -30.33 -33.94 -49.95
C ARG A 48 -29.31 -34.08 -48.83
N GLN A 49 -28.81 -35.29 -48.57
CA GLN A 49 -27.80 -35.51 -47.54
C GLN A 49 -26.49 -34.75 -47.81
N GLU A 50 -26.03 -34.72 -49.06
CA GLU A 50 -24.84 -33.94 -49.45
C GLU A 50 -25.04 -32.44 -49.26
N LYS A 51 -26.23 -31.92 -49.61
CA LYS A 51 -26.58 -30.52 -49.38
C LYS A 51 -26.64 -30.19 -47.89
N ASP A 52 -27.33 -31.00 -47.09
CA ASP A 52 -27.46 -30.79 -45.64
C ASP A 52 -26.08 -30.85 -44.95
N LEU A 53 -25.19 -31.75 -45.42
CA LEU A 53 -23.83 -31.88 -44.90
C LEU A 53 -22.95 -30.67 -45.28
N SER A 54 -23.08 -30.17 -46.52
CA SER A 54 -22.37 -28.97 -46.99
C SER A 54 -22.87 -27.70 -46.28
N GLU A 55 -24.17 -27.56 -46.07
CA GLU A 55 -24.77 -26.46 -45.31
C GLU A 55 -24.32 -26.51 -43.84
N LEU A 56 -24.29 -27.70 -43.23
CA LEU A 56 -23.81 -27.88 -41.86
C LEU A 56 -22.33 -27.50 -41.73
N GLN A 57 -21.47 -27.93 -42.67
CA GLN A 57 -20.05 -27.54 -42.69
C GLN A 57 -19.88 -26.02 -42.83
N SER A 58 -20.65 -25.39 -43.72
CA SER A 58 -20.61 -23.93 -43.93
C SER A 58 -21.05 -23.16 -42.67
N LEU A 59 -22.07 -23.65 -41.96
CA LEU A 59 -22.54 -23.05 -40.70
C LEU A 59 -21.50 -23.21 -39.58
N ILE A 60 -20.85 -24.37 -39.49
CA ILE A 60 -19.78 -24.62 -38.51
C ILE A 60 -18.61 -23.66 -38.77
N GLU A 61 -18.15 -23.55 -40.02
CA GLU A 61 -17.05 -22.67 -40.39
C GLU A 61 -17.39 -21.19 -40.14
N ALA A 62 -18.59 -20.76 -40.53
CA ALA A 62 -19.08 -19.41 -40.26
C ALA A 62 -19.11 -19.10 -38.74
N HIS A 63 -19.55 -20.06 -37.91
CA HIS A 63 -19.56 -19.88 -36.45
C HIS A 63 -18.15 -19.75 -35.87
N PHE A 64 -17.18 -20.54 -36.34
CA PHE A 64 -15.78 -20.42 -35.89
C PHE A 64 -15.14 -19.11 -36.33
N ILE A 65 -15.35 -18.69 -37.58
CA ILE A 65 -14.83 -17.41 -38.09
C ILE A 65 -15.42 -16.24 -37.30
N GLN A 66 -16.74 -16.26 -37.06
CA GLN A 66 -17.39 -15.22 -36.28
C GLN A 66 -16.86 -15.18 -34.85
N ARG A 67 -16.80 -16.33 -34.15
CA ARG A 67 -16.23 -16.43 -32.80
C ARG A 67 -14.81 -15.90 -32.72
N LYS A 68 -13.96 -16.29 -33.67
CA LYS A 68 -12.56 -15.84 -33.71
C LYS A 68 -12.46 -14.33 -33.88
N LYS A 69 -13.28 -13.76 -34.76
CA LYS A 69 -13.33 -12.30 -34.96
C LYS A 69 -13.81 -11.58 -33.71
N ASP A 70 -14.88 -12.08 -33.08
CA ASP A 70 -15.42 -11.50 -31.84
C ASP A 70 -14.40 -11.58 -30.69
N GLU A 71 -13.66 -12.69 -30.58
CA GLU A 71 -12.57 -12.86 -29.60
C GLU A 71 -11.42 -11.88 -29.85
N GLU A 72 -10.99 -11.72 -31.10
CA GLU A 72 -9.95 -10.74 -31.46
C GLU A 72 -10.35 -9.31 -31.12
N GLU A 73 -11.61 -8.93 -31.42
CA GLU A 73 -12.17 -7.62 -31.08
C GLU A 73 -12.26 -7.41 -29.55
N LEU A 74 -12.67 -8.45 -28.82
CA LEU A 74 -12.76 -8.43 -27.36
C LEU A 74 -11.38 -8.26 -26.73
N ILE A 75 -10.38 -9.02 -27.18
CA ILE A 75 -9.00 -8.92 -26.70
C ILE A 75 -8.44 -7.52 -26.99
N ALA A 76 -8.66 -6.99 -28.18
CA ALA A 76 -8.23 -5.63 -28.54
C ALA A 76 -8.91 -4.55 -27.67
N LEU A 77 -10.15 -4.75 -27.26
CA LEU A 77 -10.86 -3.86 -26.35
C LEU A 77 -10.30 -3.95 -24.92
N VAL A 78 -10.11 -5.16 -24.40
CA VAL A 78 -9.54 -5.40 -23.06
C VAL A 78 -8.15 -4.77 -22.96
N ASN A 79 -7.27 -5.02 -23.94
CA ASN A 79 -5.93 -4.44 -23.98
C ASN A 79 -5.95 -2.90 -23.94
N ARG A 80 -6.90 -2.26 -24.63
CA ARG A 80 -7.07 -0.80 -24.57
C ARG A 80 -7.56 -0.32 -23.21
N ILE A 81 -8.46 -1.05 -22.56
CA ILE A 81 -8.95 -0.71 -21.21
C ILE A 81 -7.83 -0.86 -20.18
N GLU A 82 -7.07 -1.94 -20.25
CA GLU A 82 -5.94 -2.20 -19.37
C GLU A 82 -4.85 -1.14 -19.53
N LYS A 83 -4.49 -0.78 -20.76
CA LYS A 83 -3.55 0.31 -21.03
C LYS A 83 -4.01 1.63 -20.40
N ARG A 84 -5.27 2.03 -20.60
CA ARG A 84 -5.83 3.25 -19.98
C ARG A 84 -5.89 3.17 -18.45
N ARG A 85 -6.02 1.98 -17.87
CA ARG A 85 -6.01 1.78 -16.42
C ARG A 85 -4.59 1.91 -15.87
N ALA A 86 -3.61 1.34 -16.56
CA ALA A 86 -2.19 1.47 -16.23
C ALA A 86 -1.74 2.94 -16.30
N GLU A 87 -2.07 3.66 -17.37
CA GLU A 87 -1.75 5.09 -17.52
C GLU A 87 -2.36 5.93 -16.38
N ARG A 88 -3.62 5.68 -16.00
CA ARG A 88 -4.25 6.37 -14.86
C ARG A 88 -3.57 6.04 -13.53
N ALA A 89 -3.19 4.78 -13.31
CA ALA A 89 -2.47 4.36 -12.12
C ALA A 89 -1.09 5.03 -12.03
N GLU A 90 -0.38 5.12 -13.16
CA GLU A 90 0.91 5.80 -13.26
C GLU A 90 0.78 7.30 -12.99
N GLN A 91 -0.19 7.98 -13.60
CA GLN A 91 -0.48 9.39 -13.31
C GLN A 91 -0.77 9.64 -11.83
N GLN A 92 -1.51 8.75 -11.18
CA GLN A 92 -1.76 8.85 -9.73
C GLN A 92 -0.48 8.66 -8.91
N ARG A 93 0.38 7.71 -9.29
CA ARG A 93 1.68 7.51 -8.62
C ARG A 93 2.57 8.74 -8.74
N ILE A 94 2.69 9.31 -9.94
CA ILE A 94 3.50 10.52 -10.18
C ILE A 94 2.97 11.68 -9.34
N ARG A 95 1.64 11.90 -9.30
CA ARG A 95 1.04 12.96 -8.47
C ARG A 95 1.29 12.74 -6.98
N ALA A 96 1.17 11.50 -6.50
CA ALA A 96 1.42 11.15 -5.10
C ALA A 96 2.89 11.36 -4.73
N GLU A 97 3.82 11.01 -5.62
CA GLU A 97 5.26 11.20 -5.44
C GLU A 97 5.63 12.69 -5.42
N GLN A 98 5.13 13.48 -6.37
CA GLN A 98 5.34 14.93 -6.40
C GLN A 98 4.77 15.63 -5.16
N GLU A 99 3.59 15.22 -4.68
CA GLU A 99 3.02 15.77 -3.45
C GLU A 99 3.87 15.39 -2.23
N LYS A 100 4.30 14.13 -2.13
CA LYS A 100 5.20 13.68 -1.06
C LYS A 100 6.53 14.45 -1.07
N GLU A 101 7.08 14.69 -2.25
CA GLU A 101 8.31 15.46 -2.41
C GLU A 101 8.14 16.92 -1.98
N ARG A 102 7.03 17.57 -2.37
CA ARG A 102 6.70 18.92 -1.87
C ARG A 102 6.59 18.98 -0.35
N GLN A 103 5.86 18.02 0.25
CA GLN A 103 5.73 17.93 1.70
C GLN A 103 7.10 17.72 2.37
N ASN A 104 7.94 16.87 1.82
CA ASN A 104 9.29 16.64 2.34
C ASN A 104 10.17 17.90 2.28
N ARG A 105 10.14 18.66 1.17
CA ARG A 105 10.89 19.92 1.04
C ARG A 105 10.44 20.96 2.08
N LEU A 106 9.13 21.07 2.33
CA LEU A 106 8.60 21.97 3.35
C LEU A 106 9.01 21.57 4.77
N VAL A 107 9.03 20.27 5.06
CA VAL A 107 9.49 19.74 6.35
C VAL A 107 10.98 19.98 6.53
N GLU A 108 11.79 19.73 5.51
CA GLU A 108 13.25 19.93 5.54
C GLU A 108 13.63 21.42 5.68
N GLU A 109 12.95 22.31 4.96
CA GLU A 109 13.18 23.76 5.08
C GLU A 109 12.79 24.28 6.48
N LYS A 110 11.67 23.79 7.01
CA LYS A 110 11.24 24.11 8.38
C LYS A 110 12.21 23.56 9.42
N GLU A 111 12.72 22.35 9.22
CA GLU A 111 13.72 21.73 10.10
C GLU A 111 15.05 22.48 10.04
N ARG A 112 15.51 22.92 8.86
CA ARG A 112 16.71 23.75 8.70
C ARG A 112 16.58 25.09 9.42
N LYS A 113 15.41 25.75 9.30
CA LYS A 113 15.12 27.01 10.00
C LYS A 113 15.07 26.81 11.51
N GLU A 114 14.45 25.73 11.99
CA GLU A 114 14.39 25.39 13.42
C GLU A 114 15.80 25.07 13.98
N GLN A 115 16.65 24.39 13.22
CA GLN A 115 18.04 24.12 13.61
C GLN A 115 18.88 25.40 13.68
N GLU A 116 18.74 26.33 12.75
CA GLU A 116 19.43 27.63 12.79
C GLU A 116 18.95 28.52 13.95
N GLU A 117 17.65 28.60 14.18
CA GLU A 117 17.09 29.34 15.33
C GLU A 117 17.50 28.70 16.66
N ALA A 118 17.56 27.36 16.73
CA ALA A 118 18.05 26.65 17.91
C ALA A 118 19.54 26.89 18.17
N ARG A 119 20.38 26.96 17.13
CA ARG A 119 21.81 27.30 17.29
C ARG A 119 22.00 28.75 17.73
N LYS A 120 21.32 29.71 17.09
CA LYS A 120 21.36 31.12 17.51
C LYS A 120 20.89 31.31 18.96
N LYS A 121 19.81 30.63 19.36
CA LYS A 121 19.31 30.67 20.75
C LYS A 121 20.31 30.04 21.74
N GLN A 122 20.98 28.95 21.37
CA GLN A 122 22.02 28.35 22.21
C GLN A 122 23.25 29.24 22.37
N ASP A 123 23.67 29.94 21.31
CA ASP A 123 24.80 30.87 21.37
C ASP A 123 24.46 32.12 22.20
N GLU A 124 23.26 32.67 22.06
CA GLU A 124 22.79 33.80 22.88
C GLU A 124 22.58 33.41 24.36
N ASP A 125 22.03 32.21 24.64
CA ASP A 125 21.93 31.70 26.00
C ASP A 125 23.31 31.38 26.60
N ALA A 126 24.27 30.91 25.80
CA ALA A 126 25.65 30.69 26.24
C ALA A 126 26.37 32.01 26.52
N LYS A 127 26.18 33.05 25.70
CA LYS A 127 26.70 34.41 25.96
C LYS A 127 26.08 35.01 27.22
N LYS A 128 24.75 34.93 27.36
CA LYS A 128 24.03 35.38 28.58
C LYS A 128 24.46 34.61 29.81
N LYS A 129 24.63 33.28 29.72
CA LYS A 129 25.13 32.46 30.82
C LYS A 129 26.58 32.81 31.15
N LYS A 130 27.46 33.01 30.17
CA LYS A 130 28.86 33.46 30.42
C LYS A 130 28.88 34.84 31.10
N ALA A 131 28.06 35.79 30.66
CA ALA A 131 27.93 37.11 31.30
C ALA A 131 27.38 37.01 32.73
N LEU A 132 26.32 36.23 32.97
CA LEU A 132 25.78 36.00 34.31
C LEU A 132 26.72 35.18 35.22
N THR A 133 27.52 34.26 34.67
CA THR A 133 28.48 33.47 35.46
C THR A 133 29.67 34.33 35.88
N ASN A 134 30.08 35.31 35.06
CA ASN A 134 31.10 36.29 35.46
C ASN A 134 30.61 37.21 36.59
N MET A 135 29.31 37.48 36.68
CA MET A 135 28.70 38.27 37.76
C MET A 135 28.33 37.43 39.01
N THR A 136 28.05 36.14 38.83
CA THR A 136 27.62 35.21 39.90
C THR A 136 28.79 34.49 40.57
N GLN A 137 30.01 34.54 40.03
CA GLN A 137 31.19 34.00 40.73
C GLN A 137 31.55 34.73 42.03
N GLN A 138 30.83 35.81 42.39
CA GLN A 138 30.96 36.45 43.70
C GLN A 138 30.00 35.90 44.77
N TYR A 139 28.93 35.16 44.43
CA TYR A 139 28.03 34.61 45.46
C TYR A 139 27.43 33.25 45.07
N GLY A 140 27.90 32.22 45.78
CA GLY A 140 27.08 31.11 46.28
C GLY A 140 26.37 30.23 45.24
N GLY A 141 26.94 29.05 44.98
CA GLY A 141 26.27 28.02 44.22
C GLY A 141 25.00 27.53 44.90
N GLN A 142 23.84 27.76 44.29
CA GLN A 142 22.68 26.87 44.41
C GLN A 142 21.67 27.16 43.28
N GLN A 143 21.06 26.09 42.77
CA GLN A 143 19.86 26.06 41.92
C GLN A 143 19.94 26.68 40.51
N ARG A 144 20.16 25.83 39.49
CA ARG A 144 19.59 26.01 38.15
C ARG A 144 19.22 24.67 37.51
N GLN A 145 18.04 24.15 37.81
CA GLN A 145 17.48 23.00 37.09
C GLN A 145 16.20 23.30 36.29
N ASP A 146 15.58 24.49 36.40
CA ASP A 146 14.26 24.73 35.80
C ASP A 146 14.22 25.59 34.52
N GLY A 147 15.34 25.80 33.83
CA GLY A 147 15.44 26.85 32.81
C GLY A 147 15.39 26.46 31.33
N ARG A 148 15.31 25.18 30.93
CA ARG A 148 15.57 24.79 29.53
C ARG A 148 14.30 24.63 28.68
N LYS A 149 13.52 25.70 28.51
CA LYS A 149 12.48 25.81 27.45
C LYS A 149 13.12 26.19 26.11
N GLY A 150 13.89 25.27 25.54
CA GLY A 150 14.08 25.17 24.08
C GLY A 150 12.86 24.49 23.45
N ALA A 151 12.69 24.55 22.12
CA ALA A 151 11.63 23.87 21.36
C ALA A 151 11.25 22.55 22.04
N LYS A 152 9.94 22.36 22.30
CA LYS A 152 9.42 21.24 23.12
C LYS A 152 9.81 19.94 22.42
N LYS A 153 11.01 19.44 22.71
CA LYS A 153 11.53 18.17 22.18
C LYS A 153 10.42 17.18 22.46
N GLN A 154 9.92 16.55 21.40
CA GLN A 154 8.86 15.58 21.53
C GLN A 154 9.23 14.63 22.65
N THR A 155 8.40 14.62 23.69
CA THR A 155 8.76 13.90 24.92
C THR A 155 8.93 12.43 24.59
N GLU A 156 9.77 11.70 25.32
CA GLU A 156 9.90 10.25 25.12
C GLU A 156 8.55 9.53 25.22
N ARG A 157 7.61 10.09 26.01
CA ARG A 157 6.21 9.66 26.09
C ARG A 157 5.45 9.85 24.76
N GLU A 158 5.58 11.00 24.13
CA GLU A 158 4.95 11.31 22.84
C GLU A 158 5.56 10.47 21.70
N LYS A 159 6.88 10.26 21.70
CA LYS A 159 7.55 9.37 20.74
C LYS A 159 7.07 7.93 20.89
N LYS A 160 7.03 7.41 22.13
CA LYS A 160 6.49 6.08 22.41
C LYS A 160 5.05 5.94 21.93
N ARG A 161 4.20 6.94 22.20
CA ARG A 161 2.81 6.94 21.73
C ARG A 161 2.74 6.91 20.20
N LYS A 162 3.55 7.71 19.50
CA LYS A 162 3.60 7.76 18.04
C LYS A 162 4.01 6.40 17.45
N ILE A 163 5.11 5.81 17.94
CA ILE A 163 5.62 4.52 17.47
C ILE A 163 4.59 3.40 17.70
N LEU A 164 3.95 3.37 18.88
CA LEU A 164 2.93 2.36 19.16
C LEU A 164 1.67 2.52 18.30
N ALA A 165 1.28 3.76 17.99
CA ALA A 165 0.16 4.02 17.09
C ALA A 165 0.49 3.56 15.66
N GLU A 166 1.71 3.78 15.18
CA GLU A 166 2.18 3.33 13.87
C GLU A 166 2.24 1.80 13.74
N ARG A 167 2.66 1.10 14.80
CA ARG A 167 2.68 -0.36 14.85
C ARG A 167 1.27 -0.98 14.93
N ARG A 168 0.29 -0.24 15.44
CA ARG A 168 -1.08 -0.73 15.62
C ARG A 168 -1.82 -0.71 14.29
N LYS A 169 -1.97 -1.88 13.67
CA LYS A 169 -2.84 -2.05 12.51
C LYS A 169 -4.31 -1.97 12.95
N PRO A 170 -5.15 -1.13 12.32
CA PRO A 170 -6.57 -1.12 12.61
C PRO A 170 -7.19 -2.48 12.23
N LEU A 171 -8.02 -3.01 13.11
CA LEU A 171 -8.72 -4.27 12.88
C LEU A 171 -10.07 -3.95 12.24
N ASN A 172 -10.26 -4.40 11.00
CA ASN A 172 -11.56 -4.38 10.35
C ASN A 172 -12.12 -5.81 10.32
N ILE A 173 -13.11 -6.08 11.17
CA ILE A 173 -13.70 -7.41 11.33
C ILE A 173 -15.20 -7.47 10.99
N ASP A 174 -15.84 -6.32 10.77
CA ASP A 174 -17.31 -6.20 10.68
C ASP A 174 -17.90 -6.83 9.41
N HIS A 175 -17.05 -7.19 8.44
CA HIS A 175 -17.45 -7.71 7.14
C HIS A 175 -16.80 -9.07 6.82
N LEU A 176 -16.24 -9.75 7.82
CA LEU A 176 -15.57 -11.04 7.66
C LEU A 176 -16.56 -12.20 7.91
N ASN A 177 -16.40 -13.30 7.15
CA ASN A 177 -17.10 -14.56 7.41
C ASN A 177 -16.38 -15.37 8.51
N GLU A 178 -17.02 -16.43 9.01
CA GLU A 178 -16.49 -17.24 10.12
C GLU A 178 -15.10 -17.81 9.83
N ASP A 179 -14.86 -18.33 8.63
CA ASP A 179 -13.57 -18.92 8.26
C ASP A 179 -12.45 -17.86 8.23
N LYS A 180 -12.70 -16.68 7.66
CA LYS A 180 -11.71 -15.58 7.67
C LYS A 180 -11.50 -15.01 9.08
N LEU A 181 -12.50 -15.07 9.96
CA LEU A 181 -12.34 -14.69 11.36
C LEU A 181 -11.41 -15.66 12.10
N LYS A 182 -11.51 -16.98 11.83
CA LYS A 182 -10.58 -17.99 12.37
C LYS A 182 -9.15 -17.75 11.87
N GLU A 183 -8.98 -17.47 10.59
CA GLU A 183 -7.67 -17.11 10.02
C GLU A 183 -7.09 -15.85 10.69
N LYS A 184 -7.89 -14.78 10.83
CA LYS A 184 -7.44 -13.54 11.49
C LYS A 184 -7.13 -13.73 12.97
N ALA A 185 -7.88 -14.57 13.68
CA ALA A 185 -7.54 -14.93 15.04
C ALA A 185 -6.17 -15.65 15.11
N GLY A 186 -5.91 -16.56 14.17
CA GLY A 186 -4.62 -17.25 14.03
C GLY A 186 -3.46 -16.29 13.77
N GLU A 187 -3.61 -15.38 12.81
CA GLU A 187 -2.60 -14.35 12.51
C GLU A 187 -2.30 -13.46 13.73
N LEU A 188 -3.34 -13.02 14.44
CA LEU A 188 -3.18 -12.19 15.64
C LEU A 188 -2.51 -12.95 16.78
N TRP A 189 -2.82 -14.22 16.93
CA TRP A 189 -2.17 -15.08 17.91
C TRP A 189 -0.69 -15.27 17.59
N GLN A 190 -0.32 -15.54 16.33
CA GLN A 190 1.08 -15.63 15.91
C GLN A 190 1.82 -14.29 16.14
N TRP A 191 1.18 -13.16 15.82
CA TRP A 191 1.76 -11.84 16.06
C TRP A 191 2.01 -11.58 17.56
N LEU A 192 1.06 -11.97 18.42
CA LEU A 192 1.23 -11.87 19.87
C LEU A 192 2.40 -12.72 20.36
N MET A 193 2.50 -13.96 19.90
CA MET A 193 3.60 -14.86 20.27
C MET A 193 4.97 -14.31 19.87
N MET A 194 5.07 -13.72 18.67
CA MET A 194 6.30 -13.06 18.21
C MET A 194 6.69 -11.89 19.13
N LEU A 195 5.75 -11.02 19.51
CA LEU A 195 6.01 -9.90 20.41
C LEU A 195 6.42 -10.36 21.83
N GLU A 196 5.85 -11.45 22.34
CA GLU A 196 6.22 -11.99 23.64
C GLU A 196 7.64 -12.59 23.61
N ALA A 197 8.01 -13.26 22.51
CA ALA A 197 9.38 -13.74 22.30
C ALA A 197 10.40 -12.59 22.25
N GLU A 198 10.14 -11.53 21.47
CA GLU A 198 11.02 -10.35 21.44
C GLU A 198 11.17 -9.70 22.82
N LYS A 199 10.06 -9.60 23.58
CA LYS A 199 10.07 -9.06 24.95
C LYS A 199 10.92 -9.92 25.89
N PHE A 200 10.87 -11.24 25.74
CA PHE A 200 11.72 -12.15 26.51
C PHE A 200 13.21 -11.90 26.21
N ASP A 201 13.59 -11.86 24.93
CA ASP A 201 14.97 -11.61 24.51
C ASP A 201 15.50 -10.25 25.03
N TYR A 202 14.69 -9.20 24.93
CA TYR A 202 15.04 -7.89 25.49
C TYR A 202 15.17 -7.91 27.01
N THR A 203 14.37 -8.71 27.70
CA THR A 203 14.45 -8.87 29.16
C THR A 203 15.75 -9.57 29.56
N GLU A 204 16.12 -10.65 28.88
CA GLU A 204 17.38 -11.37 29.13
C GLU A 204 18.60 -10.50 28.79
N LYS A 205 18.55 -9.77 27.66
CA LYS A 205 19.58 -8.82 27.28
C LYS A 205 19.76 -7.72 28.33
N LEU A 206 18.66 -7.19 28.87
CA LEU A 206 18.71 -6.17 29.92
C LEU A 206 19.31 -6.72 31.21
N LYS A 207 18.98 -7.96 31.61
CA LYS A 207 19.60 -8.63 32.77
C LYS A 207 21.11 -8.74 32.58
N ARG A 208 21.56 -9.16 31.40
CA ARG A 208 23.00 -9.26 31.07
C ARG A 208 23.69 -7.89 31.13
N GLN A 209 23.09 -6.87 30.52
CA GLN A 209 23.63 -5.51 30.54
C GLN A 209 23.75 -4.96 31.96
N LYS A 210 22.77 -5.22 32.85
CA LYS A 210 22.86 -4.83 34.26
C LYS A 210 24.05 -5.48 34.96
N TYR A 211 24.30 -6.76 34.71
CA TYR A 211 25.47 -7.46 35.24
C TYR A 211 26.78 -6.83 34.73
N ASP A 212 26.89 -6.61 33.42
CA ASP A 212 28.09 -6.04 32.82
C ASP A 212 28.37 -4.62 33.33
N ILE A 213 27.32 -3.79 33.52
CA ILE A 213 27.44 -2.47 34.14
C ILE A 213 28.01 -2.58 35.56
N ASN A 214 27.48 -3.46 36.40
CA ASN A 214 28.00 -3.64 37.76
C ASN A 214 29.47 -4.07 37.77
N LEU A 215 29.85 -5.00 36.88
CA LEU A 215 31.23 -5.44 36.73
C LEU A 215 32.15 -4.29 36.30
N LEU A 216 31.72 -3.48 35.32
CA LEU A 216 32.48 -2.34 34.84
C LEU A 216 32.63 -1.26 35.92
N LEU A 217 31.58 -0.98 36.70
CA LEU A 217 31.64 -0.06 37.83
C LEU A 217 32.68 -0.51 38.85
N ASN A 218 32.69 -1.80 39.21
CA ASN A 218 33.69 -2.36 40.11
C ASN A 218 35.13 -2.22 39.55
N ARG A 219 35.33 -2.44 38.25
CA ARG A 219 36.64 -2.27 37.60
C ARG A 219 37.10 -0.80 37.60
N VAL A 220 36.20 0.14 37.34
CA VAL A 220 36.48 1.57 37.42
C VAL A 220 36.88 1.96 38.85
N GLN A 221 36.16 1.48 39.86
CA GLN A 221 36.48 1.75 41.27
C GLN A 221 37.85 1.16 41.67
N ALA A 222 38.16 -0.07 41.23
CA ALA A 222 39.45 -0.70 41.48
C ALA A 222 40.62 0.08 40.85
N THR A 223 40.47 0.52 39.59
CA THR A 223 41.51 1.29 38.88
C THR A 223 41.68 2.71 39.43
N GLN A 224 40.60 3.35 39.90
CA GLN A 224 40.67 4.66 40.56
C GLN A 224 41.33 4.57 41.95
N SER A 225 41.02 3.54 42.75
CA SER A 225 41.64 3.35 44.06
C SER A 225 43.14 3.03 43.96
N ALA A 226 43.57 2.32 42.92
CA ALA A 226 44.99 2.07 42.64
C ALA A 226 45.76 3.36 42.26
N LYS A 227 45.15 4.28 41.49
CA LYS A 227 45.76 5.56 41.12
C LYS A 227 45.90 6.55 42.29
N GLY A 228 45.11 6.39 43.35
CA GLY A 228 45.14 7.26 44.54
C GLY A 228 46.22 6.92 45.57
N ARG A 229 46.87 5.75 45.50
CA ARG A 229 47.86 5.29 46.50
C ARG A 229 49.33 5.59 46.18
N GLY A 230 49.62 6.25 45.06
CA GLY A 230 51.00 6.47 44.56
C GLY A 230 51.67 7.82 44.89
N LYS A 231 51.13 8.65 45.79
CA LYS A 231 51.71 9.96 46.15
C LYS A 231 51.77 10.21 47.67
N ALA A 232 52.17 9.21 48.45
CA ALA A 232 52.76 9.49 49.77
C ALA A 232 54.24 9.84 49.54
N LYS A 233 54.51 11.12 49.20
CA LYS A 233 55.87 11.68 49.25
C LYS A 233 56.41 11.46 50.67
N GLY A 234 57.64 10.96 50.75
CA GLY A 234 58.35 10.74 51.99
C GLY A 234 58.28 11.95 52.92
N ARG A 235 57.90 11.70 54.16
CA ARG A 235 58.14 12.60 55.28
C ARG A 235 59.40 12.08 55.97
N VAL A 236 60.55 12.52 55.46
CA VAL A 236 61.81 12.41 56.18
C VAL A 236 61.67 13.29 57.42
N ARG A 237 61.94 12.71 58.59
CA ARG A 237 62.16 13.38 59.85
C ARG A 237 63.60 13.10 60.26
#